data_AF-A0A9E3IH23-F1
#
_entry.id   AF-A0A9E3IH23-F1
#
_cell.length_a   1.000
_cell.length_b   1.000
_cell.length_c   1.000
_cell.angle_alpha   90.00
_cell.angle_beta   90.00
_cell.angle_gamma   90.00
#
_symmetry.space_group_name_H-M   'P 1'
#
loop_
_entity.id
_entity.type
_entity.pdbx_description
1 polymer ?
#
loop_
_entity_poly.entity_id
_entity_poly.type
_entity_poly.pdbx_seq_one_letter_code
_entity_poly.pdbx_strand_id
1 'polypeptide(L)'
;MRPRLRMTWVAGGVAAAALVAIALSGGPAAAPRADAPAPVAREAVPVRATSLAGTTPDGGARATADDALVLDPSLIRLFDYWLTTVGEQPIASIRAQVERDLDGRLGPRAARQAKDVFARYVQFKEALKAQRPARPVGRSVD
;
A
#
# COMPACT_ATOMS: atom_id res chain seq x y z
N MET A 1 -36.96 29.59 -0.99
CA MET A 1 -36.39 29.35 -2.34
C MET A 1 -35.06 30.08 -2.47
N ARG A 2 -33.96 29.34 -2.58
CA ARG A 2 -32.65 29.86 -3.04
C ARG A 2 -31.98 28.74 -3.85
N PRO A 3 -31.94 28.82 -5.19
CA PRO A 3 -31.33 27.79 -6.02
C PRO A 3 -29.80 27.83 -5.92
N ARG A 4 -29.21 26.63 -5.85
CA ARG A 4 -27.76 26.39 -5.74
C ARG A 4 -27.07 26.65 -7.09
N LEU A 5 -26.02 27.47 -7.06
CA LEU A 5 -25.15 27.76 -8.21
C LEU A 5 -24.46 26.47 -8.71
N ARG A 6 -24.57 26.23 -10.01
CA ARG A 6 -23.83 25.21 -10.75
C ARG A 6 -22.57 25.88 -11.30
N MET A 7 -21.40 25.47 -10.81
CA MET A 7 -20.11 25.93 -11.30
C MET A 7 -19.59 24.92 -12.33
N THR A 8 -19.88 25.17 -13.60
CA THR A 8 -19.25 24.50 -14.74
C THR A 8 -18.01 25.30 -15.13
N TRP A 9 -16.82 24.72 -15.01
CA TRP A 9 -15.62 25.27 -15.64
C TRP A 9 -15.41 24.61 -17.00
N VAL A 10 -15.39 25.46 -18.02
CA VAL A 10 -15.19 25.17 -19.44
C VAL A 10 -13.70 25.07 -19.74
N ALA A 11 -13.36 24.17 -20.67
CA ALA A 11 -12.03 23.98 -21.23
C ALA A 11 -11.56 25.17 -22.10
N GLY A 12 -10.25 25.40 -22.08
CA GLY A 12 -9.49 26.17 -23.07
C GLY A 12 -8.02 25.99 -22.70
N GLY A 13 -7.07 25.68 -23.58
CA GLY A 13 -7.05 25.72 -25.03
C GLY A 13 -5.66 26.24 -25.44
N VAL A 14 -5.20 25.78 -26.60
CA VAL A 14 -4.08 26.30 -27.40
C VAL A 14 -2.70 25.70 -27.16
N ALA A 15 -2.28 25.01 -28.22
CA ALA A 15 -0.98 24.43 -28.51
C ALA A 15 0.11 25.50 -28.69
N ALA A 16 1.32 25.17 -28.28
CA ALA A 16 2.53 25.82 -28.78
C ALA A 16 3.36 24.77 -29.51
N ALA A 17 3.25 24.78 -30.85
CA ALA A 17 4.20 24.17 -31.74
C ALA A 17 5.45 25.05 -31.79
N ALA A 18 6.63 24.48 -31.56
CA ALA A 18 7.91 25.11 -31.89
C ALA A 18 8.73 24.13 -32.73
N LEU A 19 9.04 24.58 -33.94
CA LEU A 19 9.74 23.86 -35.00
C LEU A 19 11.26 23.77 -34.74
N VAL A 20 11.77 22.55 -34.86
CA VAL A 20 12.91 22.09 -35.69
C VAL A 20 14.08 23.06 -35.91
N ALA A 21 15.26 22.66 -35.43
CA ALA A 21 16.54 22.96 -36.07
C ALA A 21 17.33 21.66 -36.29
N ILE A 22 17.58 21.37 -37.56
CA ILE A 22 18.34 20.23 -38.09
C ILE A 22 19.83 20.54 -37.94
N ALA A 23 20.60 19.62 -37.36
CA ALA A 23 22.05 19.56 -37.53
C ALA A 23 22.47 18.14 -37.91
N LEU A 24 22.99 18.03 -39.12
CA LEU A 24 23.48 16.80 -39.74
C LEU A 24 24.63 16.21 -38.92
N SER A 25 24.52 14.93 -38.55
CA SER A 25 25.65 14.08 -38.18
C SER A 25 25.29 12.64 -38.50
N GLY A 26 25.93 12.07 -39.52
CA GLY A 26 25.65 10.71 -40.00
C GLY A 26 26.06 9.62 -39.01
N GLY A 27 25.23 8.60 -38.89
CA GLY A 27 25.53 7.31 -38.27
C GLY A 27 24.62 6.24 -38.88
N PRO A 28 25.11 5.03 -39.21
CA PRO A 28 24.34 4.03 -39.92
C PRO A 28 23.14 3.54 -39.09
N ALA A 29 22.02 3.38 -39.80
CA ALA A 29 20.71 3.01 -39.29
C ALA A 29 20.74 1.79 -38.37
N ALA A 30 20.61 2.02 -37.06
CA ALA A 30 20.09 1.03 -36.14
C ALA A 30 18.58 0.97 -36.35
N ALA A 31 18.10 -0.10 -36.98
CA ALA A 31 16.68 -0.40 -37.10
C ALA A 31 16.00 -0.28 -35.72
N PRO A 32 14.78 0.30 -35.63
CA PRO A 32 14.04 0.31 -34.38
C PRO A 32 13.76 -1.14 -33.99
N ARG A 33 14.45 -1.61 -32.95
CA ARG A 33 14.14 -2.87 -32.29
C ARG A 33 12.74 -2.66 -31.73
N ALA A 34 11.75 -3.32 -32.32
CA ALA A 34 10.41 -3.35 -31.78
C ALA A 34 10.53 -3.74 -30.30
N ASP A 35 10.18 -2.81 -29.41
CA ASP A 35 10.04 -3.08 -27.99
C ASP A 35 9.01 -4.20 -27.85
N ALA A 36 9.52 -5.42 -27.65
CA ALA A 36 8.68 -6.51 -27.20
C ALA A 36 8.14 -6.06 -25.83
N PRO A 37 6.81 -6.05 -25.62
CA PRO A 37 6.25 -5.66 -24.34
C PRO A 37 6.87 -6.54 -23.25
N ALA A 38 7.51 -5.90 -22.27
CA ALA A 38 8.07 -6.59 -21.12
C ALA A 38 7.00 -7.50 -20.51
N PRO A 39 7.32 -8.74 -20.12
CA PRO A 39 6.34 -9.62 -19.52
C PRO A 39 5.79 -8.92 -18.27
N VAL A 40 4.49 -8.61 -18.30
CA VAL A 40 3.74 -8.19 -17.11
C VAL A 40 3.97 -9.29 -16.08
N ALA A 41 4.78 -8.99 -15.06
CA ALA A 41 5.02 -9.91 -13.97
C ALA A 41 3.66 -10.26 -13.39
N ARG A 42 3.19 -11.49 -13.63
CA ARG A 42 2.03 -12.03 -12.93
C ARG A 42 2.35 -11.84 -11.45
N GLU A 43 1.59 -10.98 -10.76
CA GLU A 43 1.80 -10.72 -9.34
C GLU A 43 1.75 -12.06 -8.61
N ALA A 44 2.93 -12.57 -8.24
CA ALA A 44 3.04 -13.80 -7.50
C ALA A 44 2.31 -13.56 -6.18
N VAL A 45 1.27 -14.35 -5.92
CA VAL A 45 0.54 -14.33 -4.66
C VAL A 45 1.57 -14.53 -3.54
N PRO A 46 1.81 -13.54 -2.64
CA PRO A 46 2.77 -13.74 -1.57
C PRO A 46 2.34 -14.93 -0.72
N VAL A 47 3.27 -15.86 -0.55
CA VAL A 47 3.10 -17.08 0.24
C VAL A 47 2.96 -16.68 1.70
N ARG A 48 2.00 -17.29 2.40
CA ARG A 48 1.77 -17.02 3.83
C ARG A 48 2.96 -17.50 4.67
N ALA A 49 3.27 -16.77 5.74
CA ALA A 49 4.38 -17.10 6.63
C ALA A 49 4.18 -18.44 7.33
N THR A 50 5.25 -19.18 7.54
CA THR A 50 5.23 -20.52 8.16
C THR A 50 4.77 -20.44 9.61
N SER A 51 5.14 -19.38 10.35
CA SER A 51 4.68 -19.18 11.74
C SER A 51 3.16 -19.07 11.88
N LEU A 52 2.46 -18.72 10.80
CA LEU A 52 1.00 -18.64 10.81
C LEU A 52 0.33 -19.98 10.46
N ALA A 53 1.07 -21.00 10.04
CA ALA A 53 0.52 -22.29 9.64
C ALA A 53 -0.23 -22.95 10.81
N GLY A 54 -1.49 -23.34 10.57
CA GLY A 54 -2.34 -23.96 11.60
C GLY A 54 -2.87 -23.00 12.67
N THR A 55 -2.73 -21.68 12.48
CA THR A 55 -3.23 -20.68 13.44
C THR A 55 -4.38 -19.85 12.87
N THR A 56 -5.24 -19.38 13.79
CA THR A 56 -6.36 -18.48 13.50
C THR A 56 -6.18 -17.18 14.27
N PRO A 57 -6.40 -16.01 13.66
CA PRO A 57 -6.39 -14.74 14.39
C PRO A 57 -7.48 -14.71 15.47
N ASP A 58 -7.14 -14.19 16.65
CA ASP A 58 -8.07 -13.84 17.73
C ASP A 58 -8.75 -12.46 17.52
N GLY A 59 -8.30 -11.74 16.49
CA GLY A 59 -8.87 -10.50 15.99
C GLY A 59 -9.67 -10.68 14.69
N GLY A 60 -10.32 -9.61 14.27
CA GLY A 60 -11.11 -9.60 13.04
C GLY A 60 -11.49 -8.20 12.60
N ALA A 61 -11.95 -8.10 11.35
CA ALA A 61 -12.51 -6.87 10.79
C ALA A 61 -14.01 -7.07 10.56
N ARG A 62 -14.81 -6.04 10.86
CA ARG A 62 -16.26 -6.06 10.70
C ARG A 62 -16.73 -4.78 10.03
N ALA A 63 -17.83 -4.89 9.30
CA ALA A 63 -18.55 -3.76 8.74
C ALA A 63 -19.92 -3.61 9.41
N THR A 64 -20.40 -2.38 9.46
CA THR A 64 -21.81 -2.06 9.71
C THR A 64 -22.67 -2.47 8.52
N ALA A 65 -24.00 -2.40 8.65
CA ALA A 65 -24.92 -2.67 7.55
C ALA A 65 -24.70 -1.75 6.33
N ASP A 66 -24.17 -0.54 6.54
CA ASP A 66 -23.93 0.47 5.49
C ASP A 66 -22.50 0.40 4.89
N ASP A 67 -21.85 -0.76 4.98
CA ASP A 67 -20.47 -1.00 4.53
C ASP A 67 -19.46 0.01 5.10
N ALA A 68 -19.67 0.45 6.34
CA ALA A 68 -18.69 1.23 7.09
C ALA A 68 -17.91 0.35 8.05
N LEU A 69 -16.59 0.51 8.09
CA LEU A 69 -15.70 -0.21 9.01
C LEU A 69 -16.07 0.06 10.47
N VAL A 70 -16.19 -1.01 11.25
CA VAL A 70 -16.29 -0.94 12.72
C VAL A 70 -14.88 -0.84 13.29
N LEU A 71 -14.58 0.28 13.96
CA LEU A 71 -13.30 0.49 14.64
C LEU A 71 -13.38 -0.05 16.07
N ASP A 72 -12.90 -1.27 16.27
CA ASP A 72 -12.84 -1.91 17.58
C ASP A 72 -11.48 -2.63 17.81
N PRO A 73 -11.14 -3.01 19.06
CA PRO A 73 -9.83 -3.61 19.37
C PRO A 73 -9.51 -4.89 18.59
N SER A 74 -10.52 -5.62 18.11
CA SER A 74 -10.33 -6.84 17.32
C SER A 74 -9.65 -6.56 15.98
N LEU A 75 -9.87 -5.37 15.41
CA LEU A 75 -9.21 -4.95 14.18
C LEU A 75 -7.69 -4.79 14.39
N ILE A 76 -7.30 -4.20 15.52
CA ILE A 76 -5.87 -4.05 15.85
C ILE A 76 -5.23 -5.40 16.15
N ARG A 77 -5.92 -6.30 16.87
CA ARG A 77 -5.42 -7.67 17.11
C ARG A 77 -5.21 -8.44 15.80
N LEU A 78 -6.10 -8.28 14.82
CA LEU A 78 -5.89 -8.85 13.48
C LEU A 78 -4.61 -8.32 12.83
N PHE A 79 -4.35 -7.01 12.90
CA PHE A 79 -3.13 -6.43 12.35
C PHE A 79 -1.88 -6.90 13.10
N ASP A 80 -1.94 -6.98 14.43
CA ASP A 80 -0.82 -7.47 15.23
C ASP A 80 -0.48 -8.92 14.91
N TYR A 81 -1.49 -9.78 14.73
CA TYR A 81 -1.31 -11.15 14.27
C TYR A 81 -0.50 -11.22 12.96
N TRP A 82 -0.86 -10.44 11.94
CA TRP A 82 -0.10 -10.39 10.69
C TRP A 82 1.31 -9.83 10.88
N LEU A 83 1.48 -8.82 11.74
CA LEU A 83 2.77 -8.20 12.01
C LEU A 83 3.69 -9.05 12.90
N THR A 84 3.22 -10.18 13.45
CA THR A 84 4.12 -11.16 14.08
C THR A 84 5.09 -11.79 13.08
N THR A 85 4.74 -11.79 11.79
CA THR A 85 5.55 -12.36 10.70
C THR A 85 6.67 -11.43 10.23
N VAL A 86 6.82 -10.24 10.84
CA VAL A 86 7.93 -9.34 10.55
C VAL A 86 9.24 -10.02 10.95
N GLY A 87 10.16 -10.13 9.99
CA GLY A 87 11.41 -10.87 10.13
C GLY A 87 11.41 -12.20 9.36
N GLU A 88 10.25 -12.80 9.12
CA GLU A 88 10.09 -13.92 8.19
C GLU A 88 9.80 -13.44 6.76
N GLN A 89 9.09 -12.31 6.63
CA GLN A 89 8.65 -11.78 5.33
C GLN A 89 8.84 -10.26 5.23
N PRO A 90 9.08 -9.73 4.00
CA PRO A 90 9.09 -8.30 3.77
C PRO A 90 7.75 -7.64 4.11
N ILE A 91 7.78 -6.41 4.64
CA ILE A 91 6.58 -5.67 5.02
C ILE A 91 5.60 -5.47 3.84
N ALA A 92 6.11 -5.37 2.61
CA ALA A 92 5.29 -5.29 1.41
C ALA A 92 4.48 -6.58 1.17
N SER A 93 5.08 -7.75 1.39
CA SER A 93 4.40 -9.05 1.28
C SER A 93 3.33 -9.23 2.35
N ILE A 94 3.62 -8.78 3.58
CA ILE A 94 2.64 -8.79 4.68
C ILE A 94 1.46 -7.89 4.33
N ARG A 95 1.73 -6.67 3.83
CA ARG A 95 0.70 -5.72 3.39
C ARG A 95 -0.21 -6.35 2.32
N ALA A 96 0.35 -6.93 1.28
CA ALA A 96 -0.45 -7.55 0.22
C ALA A 96 -1.30 -8.73 0.72
N GLN A 97 -0.84 -9.48 1.73
CA GLN A 97 -1.64 -10.52 2.37
C GLN A 97 -2.80 -9.95 3.18
N VAL A 98 -2.54 -8.93 4.00
CA VAL A 98 -3.56 -8.22 4.79
C VAL A 98 -4.62 -7.61 3.87
N GLU A 99 -4.20 -6.93 2.81
CA GLU A 99 -5.13 -6.27 1.88
C GLU A 99 -6.08 -7.28 1.21
N ARG A 100 -5.57 -8.45 0.80
CA ARG A 100 -6.41 -9.52 0.24
C ARG A 100 -7.32 -10.17 1.27
N ASP A 101 -6.85 -10.38 2.50
CA ASP A 101 -7.68 -10.89 3.60
C ASP A 101 -8.83 -9.93 3.90
N LEU A 102 -8.56 -8.61 3.90
CA LEU A 102 -9.59 -7.58 4.08
C LEU A 102 -10.59 -7.54 2.93
N ASP A 103 -10.12 -7.65 1.67
CA ASP A 103 -11.00 -7.71 0.49
C ASP A 103 -11.89 -8.95 0.48
N GLY A 104 -11.43 -10.07 1.05
CA GLY A 104 -12.23 -11.29 1.19
C GLY A 104 -13.26 -11.25 2.33
N ARG A 105 -13.08 -10.36 3.31
CA ARG A 105 -13.91 -10.29 4.53
C ARG A 105 -14.94 -9.16 4.51
N LEU A 106 -14.67 -8.08 3.79
CA LEU A 106 -15.39 -6.82 3.91
C LEU A 106 -15.96 -6.37 2.57
N GLY A 107 -17.00 -5.54 2.61
CA GLY A 107 -17.45 -4.81 1.44
C GLY A 107 -16.41 -3.75 0.99
N PRO A 108 -16.53 -3.23 -0.25
CA PRO A 108 -15.48 -2.41 -0.86
C PRO A 108 -15.14 -1.14 -0.06
N ARG A 109 -16.13 -0.50 0.58
CA ARG A 109 -15.89 0.72 1.35
C ARG A 109 -15.22 0.38 2.68
N ALA A 110 -15.71 -0.61 3.42
CA ALA A 110 -15.10 -1.02 4.68
C ALA A 110 -13.68 -1.57 4.46
N ALA A 111 -13.44 -2.31 3.38
CA ALA A 111 -12.11 -2.81 3.01
C ALA A 111 -11.12 -1.66 2.81
N ARG A 112 -11.47 -0.64 2.00
CA ARG A 112 -10.61 0.54 1.81
C ARG A 112 -10.29 1.23 3.13
N GLN A 113 -11.29 1.44 3.98
CA GLN A 113 -11.09 2.03 5.30
C GLN A 113 -10.14 1.19 6.16
N ALA A 114 -10.27 -0.14 6.14
CA ALA A 114 -9.41 -1.02 6.92
C ALA A 114 -7.96 -1.00 6.42
N LYS A 115 -7.74 -0.94 5.10
CA LYS A 115 -6.42 -0.78 4.48
C LYS A 115 -5.76 0.54 4.90
N ASP A 116 -6.53 1.63 4.93
CA ASP A 116 -6.04 2.94 5.39
C ASP A 116 -5.69 2.92 6.89
N VAL A 117 -6.45 2.20 7.72
CA VAL A 117 -6.11 2.02 9.14
C VAL A 117 -4.83 1.19 9.27
N PHE A 118 -4.70 0.08 8.53
CA PHE A 118 -3.50 -0.75 8.56
C PHE A 118 -2.24 0.04 8.17
N ALA A 119 -2.32 0.85 7.10
CA ALA A 119 -1.21 1.70 6.66
C ALA A 119 -0.75 2.67 7.75
N ARG A 120 -1.69 3.34 8.42
CA ARG A 120 -1.41 4.24 9.56
C ARG A 120 -0.86 3.49 10.77
N TYR A 121 -1.38 2.29 11.03
CA TYR A 121 -0.92 1.46 12.13
C TYR A 121 0.55 1.03 11.97
N VAL A 122 0.94 0.65 10.75
CA VAL A 122 2.35 0.34 10.43
C VAL A 122 3.23 1.57 10.65
N GLN A 123 2.83 2.74 10.13
CA GLN A 123 3.59 3.98 10.34
C GLN A 123 3.76 4.31 11.83
N PHE A 124 2.69 4.12 12.62
CA PHE A 124 2.74 4.30 14.07
C PHE A 124 3.74 3.36 14.74
N LYS A 125 3.75 2.05 14.42
CA LYS A 125 4.71 1.10 15.00
C LYS A 125 6.15 1.41 14.62
N GLU A 126 6.40 1.86 13.39
CA GLU A 126 7.74 2.28 12.97
C GLU A 126 8.19 3.54 13.70
N ALA A 127 7.31 4.54 13.86
CA ALA A 127 7.61 5.73 14.65
C ALA A 127 7.91 5.41 16.12
N LEU A 128 7.22 4.42 16.72
CA LEU A 128 7.52 3.95 18.07
C LEU A 128 8.90 3.28 18.18
N LYS A 129 9.27 2.45 17.20
CA LYS A 129 10.60 1.83 17.17
C LYS A 129 11.71 2.88 17.10
N ALA A 130 11.53 3.91 16.28
CA ALA A 130 12.49 4.99 16.11
C ALA A 130 12.71 5.82 17.39
N GLN A 131 11.72 5.88 18.28
CA GLN A 131 11.79 6.65 19.54
C GLN A 131 12.46 5.90 20.69
N ARG A 132 12.78 4.60 20.55
CA ARG A 132 13.35 3.83 21.65
C ARG A 132 14.85 4.13 21.82
N PRO A 133 15.29 4.80 22.90
CA PRO A 133 16.71 5.08 23.10
C PRO A 133 17.48 3.78 23.25
N ALA A 134 18.72 3.75 22.72
CA ALA A 134 19.64 2.64 22.95
C ALA A 134 19.84 2.49 24.46
N ARG A 135 19.45 1.33 25.01
CA ARG A 135 19.68 1.04 26.44
C ARG A 135 21.19 1.12 26.67
N PRO A 136 21.69 1.95 27.59
CA PRO A 136 23.10 1.97 27.95
C PRO A 136 23.46 0.56 28.43
N VAL A 137 24.37 -0.11 27.72
CA VAL A 137 24.97 -1.35 28.23
C VAL A 137 25.77 -0.92 29.45
N GLY A 138 25.34 -1.36 30.62
CA GLY A 138 25.95 -1.01 31.89
C GLY A 138 27.44 -1.27 31.84
N ARG A 139 28.24 -0.23 32.10
CA ARG A 139 29.63 -0.39 32.52
C ARG A 139 29.60 -1.31 33.74
N SER A 140 30.32 -2.42 33.65
CA SER A 140 30.76 -3.18 34.81
C SER A 140 31.38 -2.16 35.78
N VAL A 141 30.79 -2.04 36.97
CA VAL A 141 31.45 -1.36 38.08
C VAL A 141 32.32 -2.44 38.69
N ASP A 142 33.61 -2.38 38.37
CA ASP A 142 34.66 -3.12 39.07
C ASP A 142 34.83 -2.61 40.51
#